data_AF-A0A0F9HNK8-F1
#
_entry.id   AF-A0A0F9HNK8-F1
#
_cell.length_a   1.000
_cell.length_b   1.000
_cell.length_c   1.000
_cell.angle_alpha   90.00
_cell.angle_beta   90.00
_cell.angle_gamma   90.00
#
_symmetry.space_group_name_H-M   'P 1'
#
loop_
_entity.id
_entity.type
_entity.pdbx_description
1 polymer ?
#
loop_
_entity_poly.entity_id
_entity_poly.type
_entity_poly.pdbx_seq_one_letter_code
_entity_poly.pdbx_strand_id
1 'polypeptide(L)'
;MSRLVFFSNAWASGEIRARQVASRLGAYAVVDPDTVYSDDVCIFVKGYPHDEILSGVSKVYVDVVDSYATIPWLRSHPSAGAIAISHKGGEYLSNALNKHVPVIVEHHCNFERMRKVLVEPKVVGYVGELELFHIDVDTVKYQLSTIGMEFVYLDKFKCRKDVCDFYHKIDVQLTFRRDTDGYGKTTGMLKNPLKLANAGSFGIPTVCYPEVTYVDEWDGYFMPAHNVDAILYWLDMLKQKPDMYADMSDKVFTHAEKYHIDNVAPMYLRLLDNKEHVMHDYSMNQIVNLDSAVSCSYPFEERIARRGNDHLDVDESMANLVDVADVVDKHGLKMWLMFGTLLGAVRDNALIARDRDVDLGVFWSDFNLLSDVLIDLKGIGFDLIRTGIDDGCITIMRNDEYIDFFLFRSQGGKYVCQQPGLDAKIDMIHFNNLSHLAFGGNTFLVPSGVEALFESWYGKGWRVPVDYRWAYTDGK
;
A
#
# COMPACT_ATOMS: atom_id res chain seq x y z
N MET A 1 24.71 -2.70 -2.67
CA MET A 1 23.34 -2.20 -2.46
C MET A 1 22.95 -2.69 -1.09
N SER A 2 22.55 -1.80 -0.20
CA SER A 2 22.04 -2.19 1.12
C SER A 2 20.90 -3.18 0.96
N ARG A 3 20.92 -4.26 1.74
CA ARG A 3 19.87 -5.27 1.78
C ARG A 3 19.17 -5.26 3.13
N LEU A 4 17.94 -5.75 3.15
CA LEU A 4 17.18 -5.92 4.39
C LEU A 4 17.59 -7.23 5.08
N VAL A 5 17.87 -7.14 6.37
CA VAL A 5 18.14 -8.29 7.23
C VAL A 5 17.21 -8.25 8.44
N PHE A 6 16.36 -9.26 8.56
CA PHE A 6 15.38 -9.38 9.64
C PHE A 6 15.92 -10.29 10.74
N PHE A 7 15.99 -9.78 11.96
CA PHE A 7 16.26 -10.57 13.16
C PHE A 7 14.94 -11.09 13.71
N SER A 8 14.76 -12.40 13.60
CA SER A 8 13.55 -13.09 14.04
C SER A 8 13.70 -13.63 15.46
N ASN A 9 12.58 -13.76 16.16
CA ASN A 9 12.46 -14.49 17.43
C ASN A 9 11.65 -15.78 17.25
N ALA A 10 11.45 -16.54 18.34
CA ALA A 10 10.70 -17.79 18.34
C ALA A 10 9.17 -17.60 18.43
N TRP A 11 8.70 -16.37 18.64
CA TRP A 11 7.27 -16.05 18.76
C TRP A 11 6.62 -15.91 17.38
N ALA A 12 5.29 -15.95 17.35
CA ALA A 12 4.51 -15.78 16.13
C ALA A 12 4.86 -14.47 15.38
N SER A 13 5.17 -13.39 16.11
CA SER A 13 5.60 -12.12 15.52
C SER A 13 6.86 -12.26 14.65
N GLY A 14 7.84 -13.07 15.08
CA GLY A 14 9.05 -13.31 14.29
C GLY A 14 8.77 -14.10 13.02
N GLU A 15 7.88 -15.08 13.11
CA GLU A 15 7.42 -15.82 11.93
C GLU A 15 6.71 -14.92 10.91
N ILE A 16 5.76 -14.10 11.38
CA ILE A 16 4.93 -13.24 10.54
C ILE A 16 5.76 -12.08 9.99
N ARG A 17 6.32 -11.23 10.85
CA ARG A 17 6.93 -9.96 10.43
C ARG A 17 8.40 -10.06 10.00
N ALA A 18 9.11 -11.14 10.34
CA ALA A 18 10.46 -11.38 9.84
C ALA A 18 10.49 -12.46 8.76
N ARG A 19 10.19 -13.73 9.08
CA ARG A 19 10.45 -14.84 8.13
C ARG A 19 9.56 -14.78 6.89
N GLN A 20 8.26 -14.55 7.05
CA GLN A 20 7.32 -14.51 5.92
C GLN A 20 7.56 -13.28 5.03
N VAL A 21 7.77 -12.11 5.63
CA VAL A 21 8.15 -10.88 4.90
C VAL A 21 9.48 -11.07 4.16
N ALA A 22 10.52 -11.55 4.83
CA ALA A 22 11.82 -11.77 4.19
C ALA A 22 11.72 -12.75 3.02
N SER A 23 11.00 -13.86 3.20
CA SER A 23 10.73 -14.81 2.14
C SER A 23 9.98 -14.18 0.96
N ARG A 24 9.02 -13.28 1.21
CA ARG A 24 8.28 -12.58 0.14
C ARG A 24 9.17 -11.61 -0.64
N LEU A 25 10.08 -10.92 0.04
CA LEU A 25 10.97 -9.92 -0.56
C LEU A 25 12.23 -10.53 -1.19
N GLY A 26 12.51 -11.82 -0.98
CA GLY A 26 13.83 -12.38 -1.27
C GLY A 26 14.94 -11.81 -0.37
N ALA A 27 14.56 -11.31 0.82
CA ALA A 27 15.47 -10.80 1.83
C ALA A 27 15.88 -11.90 2.82
N TYR A 28 16.74 -11.55 3.78
CA TYR A 28 17.28 -12.51 4.76
C TYR A 28 16.52 -12.41 6.08
N ALA A 29 16.06 -13.54 6.62
CA ALA A 29 15.64 -13.65 8.01
C ALA A 29 16.65 -14.52 8.75
N VAL A 30 17.32 -13.94 9.74
CA VAL A 30 18.44 -14.57 10.45
C VAL A 30 18.15 -14.67 11.94
N VAL A 31 18.76 -15.68 12.54
CA VAL A 31 18.82 -15.86 14.00
C VAL A 31 20.24 -15.62 14.51
N ASP A 32 21.23 -15.61 13.61
CA ASP A 32 22.65 -15.53 13.92
C ASP A 32 23.29 -14.22 13.41
N PRO A 33 23.94 -13.42 14.28
CA PRO A 33 24.59 -12.16 13.93
C PRO A 33 25.79 -12.27 12.99
N ASP A 34 26.40 -13.44 12.80
CA ASP A 34 27.61 -13.61 11.96
C ASP A 34 27.37 -13.41 10.45
N THR A 35 26.13 -13.12 10.05
CA THR A 35 25.68 -13.07 8.65
C THR A 35 25.44 -11.65 8.12
N VAL A 36 25.84 -10.64 8.88
CA VAL A 36 25.48 -9.23 8.66
C VAL A 36 26.69 -8.43 8.17
N TYR A 37 26.46 -7.53 7.21
CA TYR A 37 27.46 -6.61 6.67
C TYR A 37 27.19 -5.17 7.11
N SER A 38 28.22 -4.33 7.05
CA SER A 38 28.13 -2.94 7.55
C SER A 38 27.13 -2.07 6.79
N ASP A 39 26.83 -2.37 5.54
CA ASP A 39 25.85 -1.67 4.70
C ASP A 39 24.43 -2.28 4.79
N ASP A 40 24.22 -3.32 5.60
CA ASP A 40 22.90 -3.91 5.82
C ASP A 40 21.98 -2.97 6.61
N VAL A 41 20.68 -3.04 6.29
CA VAL A 41 19.61 -2.43 7.09
C VAL A 41 18.96 -3.52 7.92
N CYS A 42 19.21 -3.48 9.23
CA CYS A 42 18.80 -4.53 10.15
C CYS A 42 17.48 -4.20 10.85
N ILE A 43 16.53 -5.13 10.83
CA ILE A 43 15.20 -4.97 11.44
C ILE A 43 15.06 -6.00 12.56
N PHE A 44 14.89 -5.53 13.79
CA PHE A 44 14.70 -6.38 14.97
C PHE A 44 13.23 -6.50 15.33
N VAL A 45 12.65 -7.67 15.05
CA VAL A 45 11.23 -7.91 15.31
C VAL A 45 11.01 -8.25 16.77
N LYS A 46 10.24 -7.39 17.48
CA LYS A 46 9.90 -7.54 18.90
C LYS A 46 11.16 -7.78 19.75
N GLY A 47 12.18 -6.95 19.54
CA GLY A 47 13.49 -7.04 20.18
C GLY A 47 14.39 -5.86 19.77
N TYR A 48 15.63 -5.87 20.21
CA TYR A 48 16.65 -4.86 19.86
C TYR A 48 18.04 -5.52 19.80
N PRO A 49 19.02 -4.93 19.08
CA PRO A 49 20.35 -5.52 18.95
C PRO A 49 21.12 -5.58 20.27
N HIS A 50 22.06 -6.53 20.32
CA HIS A 50 23.21 -6.46 21.23
C HIS A 50 24.26 -5.47 20.72
N ASP A 51 25.12 -4.95 21.61
CA ASP A 51 26.11 -3.92 21.30
C ASP A 51 27.05 -4.27 20.13
N GLU A 52 27.41 -5.55 20.00
CA GLU A 52 28.27 -6.04 18.91
C GLU A 52 27.65 -5.80 17.53
N ILE A 53 26.39 -6.19 17.34
CA ILE A 53 25.66 -5.96 16.08
C ILE A 53 25.47 -4.47 15.85
N LEU A 54 25.09 -3.73 16.90
CA LEU A 54 24.86 -2.29 16.81
C LEU A 54 26.11 -1.53 16.34
N SER A 55 27.30 -1.97 16.76
CA SER A 55 28.57 -1.40 16.32
C SER A 55 28.98 -1.80 14.89
N GLY A 56 28.45 -2.91 14.40
CA GLY A 56 28.83 -3.51 13.12
C GLY A 56 28.02 -3.05 11.92
N VAL A 57 26.89 -2.35 12.12
CA VAL A 57 25.96 -1.99 11.05
C VAL A 57 25.64 -0.50 11.01
N SER A 58 25.40 0.01 9.80
CA SER A 58 25.11 1.42 9.59
C SER A 58 23.66 1.80 9.94
N LYS A 59 22.70 0.87 9.88
CA LYS A 59 21.28 1.18 10.09
C LYS A 59 20.52 0.07 10.80
N VAL A 60 19.81 0.45 11.86
CA VAL A 60 18.98 -0.44 12.68
C VAL A 60 17.57 0.11 12.79
N TYR A 61 16.58 -0.78 12.68
CA TYR A 61 15.19 -0.55 13.02
C TYR A 61 14.73 -1.55 14.07
N VAL A 62 13.95 -1.08 15.05
CA VAL A 62 13.20 -1.92 15.98
C VAL A 62 11.75 -1.96 15.55
N ASP A 63 11.27 -3.14 15.18
CA ASP A 63 9.86 -3.37 14.84
C ASP A 63 9.08 -3.66 16.13
N VAL A 64 8.37 -2.62 16.60
CA VAL A 64 7.72 -2.58 17.91
C VAL A 64 6.38 -3.29 17.83
N VAL A 65 6.39 -4.57 18.22
CA VAL A 65 5.19 -5.40 18.24
C VAL A 65 4.64 -5.47 19.66
N ASP A 66 3.39 -5.02 19.86
CA ASP A 66 2.50 -5.24 21.02
C ASP A 66 3.09 -5.09 22.44
N SER A 67 4.22 -4.38 22.57
CA SER A 67 4.98 -4.28 23.81
C SER A 67 5.69 -2.93 23.95
N TYR A 68 5.66 -2.38 25.16
CA TYR A 68 6.37 -1.16 25.53
C TYR A 68 7.85 -1.40 25.89
N ALA A 69 8.30 -2.67 25.93
CA ALA A 69 9.59 -3.06 26.50
C ALA A 69 10.80 -2.50 25.73
N THR A 70 10.65 -2.21 24.43
CA THR A 70 11.74 -1.71 23.58
C THR A 70 11.88 -0.18 23.62
N ILE A 71 10.87 0.54 24.14
CA ILE A 71 10.85 2.01 24.13
C ILE A 71 11.99 2.64 24.95
N PRO A 72 12.33 2.15 26.16
CA PRO A 72 13.48 2.69 26.89
C PRO A 72 14.79 2.58 26.09
N TRP A 73 14.99 1.45 25.40
CA TRP A 73 16.16 1.24 24.56
C TRP A 73 16.17 2.18 23.35
N LEU A 74 15.03 2.38 22.68
CA LEU A 74 14.90 3.32 21.57
C LEU A 74 15.17 4.77 22.00
N ARG A 75 14.84 5.15 23.24
CA ARG A 75 15.15 6.48 23.79
C ARG A 75 16.65 6.67 24.06
N SER A 76 17.35 5.62 24.49
CA SER A 76 18.80 5.69 24.70
C SER A 76 19.61 5.56 23.40
N HIS A 77 18.98 5.18 22.28
CA HIS A 77 19.61 4.99 20.97
C HIS A 77 18.87 5.80 19.88
N PRO A 78 18.99 7.14 19.89
CA PRO A 78 18.20 8.01 19.00
C PRO A 78 18.45 7.75 17.50
N SER A 79 19.64 7.24 17.14
CA SER A 79 20.00 6.85 15.77
C SER A 79 19.28 5.59 15.27
N ALA A 80 18.76 4.73 16.16
CA ALA A 80 18.01 3.55 15.75
C ALA A 80 16.58 3.93 15.36
N GLY A 81 16.10 3.48 14.20
CA GLY A 81 14.72 3.66 13.77
C GLY A 81 13.75 2.79 14.57
N ALA A 82 12.47 3.17 14.56
CA ALA A 82 11.37 2.34 15.05
C ALA A 82 10.39 2.07 13.91
N ILE A 83 9.64 0.97 14.00
CA ILE A 83 8.52 0.65 13.10
C ILE A 83 7.31 0.35 13.98
N ALA A 84 6.18 0.96 13.64
CA ALA A 84 4.90 0.71 14.30
C ALA A 84 4.04 -0.28 13.50
N ILE A 85 3.19 -1.03 14.19
CA ILE A 85 2.32 -2.07 13.59
C ILE A 85 0.87 -1.64 13.38
N SER A 86 0.53 -0.42 13.77
CA SER A 86 -0.80 0.20 13.68
C SER A 86 -0.66 1.71 13.67
N HIS A 87 -1.68 2.41 13.20
CA HIS A 87 -1.66 3.88 13.14
C HIS A 87 -1.60 4.50 14.55
N LYS A 88 -2.45 4.04 15.50
CA LYS A 88 -2.32 4.41 16.92
C LYS A 88 -0.95 4.11 17.53
N GLY A 89 -0.32 3.00 17.11
CA GLY A 89 1.05 2.67 17.53
C GLY A 89 2.06 3.68 16.99
N GLY A 90 1.90 4.10 15.73
CA GLY A 90 2.71 5.12 15.08
C GLY A 90 2.61 6.48 15.76
N GLU A 91 1.39 6.96 16.04
CA GLU A 91 1.13 8.19 16.81
C GLU A 91 1.81 8.14 18.18
N TYR A 92 1.59 7.03 18.91
CA TYR A 92 2.13 6.87 20.25
C TYR A 92 3.67 6.85 20.25
N LEU A 93 4.27 6.04 19.37
CA LEU A 93 5.73 5.91 19.29
C LEU A 93 6.38 7.20 18.80
N SER A 94 5.75 7.89 17.84
CA SER A 94 6.28 9.16 17.33
C SER A 94 6.36 10.22 18.43
N ASN A 95 5.29 10.32 19.23
CA ASN A 95 5.26 11.19 20.40
C ASN A 95 6.25 10.73 21.49
N ALA A 96 6.33 9.43 21.76
CA ALA A 96 7.17 8.88 22.83
C ALA A 96 8.68 8.97 22.55
N LEU A 97 9.06 9.04 21.27
CA LEU A 97 10.44 9.10 20.78
C LEU A 97 10.81 10.48 20.20
N ASN A 98 9.85 11.40 20.10
CA ASN A 98 10.00 12.72 19.50
C ASN A 98 10.63 12.67 18.09
N LYS A 99 10.15 11.75 17.26
CA LYS A 99 10.56 11.58 15.86
C LYS A 99 9.48 10.85 15.08
N HIS A 100 9.45 10.99 13.75
CA HIS A 100 8.51 10.24 12.92
C HIS A 100 8.80 8.72 13.01
N VAL A 101 7.76 7.92 13.25
CA VAL A 101 7.83 6.46 13.27
C VAL A 101 6.96 5.90 12.14
N PRO A 102 7.55 5.27 11.10
CA PRO A 102 6.78 4.68 10.02
C PRO A 102 5.87 3.55 10.51
N VAL A 103 4.67 3.49 9.94
CA VAL A 103 3.71 2.41 10.18
C VAL A 103 3.84 1.37 9.07
N ILE A 104 4.12 0.13 9.45
CA ILE A 104 4.03 -1.04 8.58
C ILE A 104 3.14 -2.05 9.28
N VAL A 105 1.88 -2.13 8.86
CA VAL A 105 0.86 -3.00 9.48
C VAL A 105 1.26 -4.47 9.45
N GLU A 106 0.66 -5.29 10.31
CA GLU A 106 0.88 -6.74 10.28
C GLU A 106 0.02 -7.40 9.20
N HIS A 107 0.63 -8.24 8.36
CA HIS A 107 -0.08 -8.85 7.25
C HIS A 107 -0.93 -10.05 7.71
N HIS A 108 -2.04 -10.31 7.03
CA HIS A 108 -2.92 -11.44 7.35
C HIS A 108 -2.36 -12.79 6.85
N CYS A 109 -2.93 -13.91 7.31
CA CYS A 109 -2.45 -15.26 7.00
C CYS A 109 -2.90 -15.82 5.64
N ASN A 110 -3.94 -15.25 5.02
CA ASN A 110 -4.53 -15.73 3.77
C ASN A 110 -3.76 -15.31 2.50
N PHE A 111 -2.54 -15.80 2.31
CA PHE A 111 -1.69 -15.42 1.17
C PHE A 111 -2.28 -15.83 -0.18
N GLU A 112 -3.14 -16.84 -0.15
CA GLU A 112 -3.77 -17.42 -1.32
C GLU A 112 -5.09 -16.72 -1.71
N ARG A 113 -5.50 -15.67 -0.96
CA ARG A 113 -6.76 -14.93 -1.15
C ARG A 113 -7.98 -15.86 -1.22
N MET A 114 -7.94 -16.92 -0.42
CA MET A 114 -9.01 -17.91 -0.35
C MET A 114 -10.24 -17.27 0.30
N ARG A 115 -11.37 -17.31 -0.39
CA ARG A 115 -12.62 -16.79 0.14
C ARG A 115 -13.52 -17.92 0.61
N LYS A 116 -14.16 -17.75 1.76
CA LYS A 116 -15.16 -18.70 2.25
C LYS A 116 -16.45 -18.56 1.43
N VAL A 117 -17.02 -19.69 1.04
CA VAL A 117 -18.35 -19.73 0.41
C VAL A 117 -19.38 -19.24 1.41
N LEU A 118 -20.26 -18.32 0.98
CA LEU A 118 -21.34 -17.81 1.82
C LEU A 118 -22.26 -18.95 2.25
N VAL A 119 -22.58 -19.00 3.54
CA VAL A 119 -23.44 -20.01 4.16
C VAL A 119 -24.35 -19.33 5.19
N GLU A 120 -25.42 -20.02 5.58
CA GLU A 120 -26.14 -19.68 6.80
C GLU A 120 -25.18 -19.80 8.00
N PRO A 121 -24.91 -18.72 8.76
CA PRO A 121 -23.92 -18.77 9.84
C PRO A 121 -24.33 -19.71 10.97
N LYS A 122 -23.47 -20.68 11.29
CA LYS A 122 -23.70 -21.68 12.35
C LYS A 122 -22.54 -21.82 13.32
N VAL A 123 -21.32 -21.55 12.86
CA VAL A 123 -20.10 -21.76 13.65
C VAL A 123 -19.45 -20.42 13.96
N VAL A 124 -19.35 -20.09 15.25
CA VAL A 124 -18.66 -18.91 15.77
C VAL A 124 -17.27 -19.31 16.24
N GLY A 125 -16.25 -18.60 15.78
CA GLY A 125 -14.84 -18.93 16.02
C GLY A 125 -14.07 -17.89 16.83
N TYR A 126 -13.18 -18.32 17.70
CA TYR A 126 -12.16 -17.47 18.32
C TYR A 126 -10.74 -17.99 18.05
N VAL A 127 -9.82 -17.10 17.67
CA VAL A 127 -8.39 -17.41 17.53
C VAL A 127 -7.58 -16.64 18.58
N GLY A 128 -6.76 -17.37 19.34
CA GLY A 128 -5.83 -16.84 20.33
C GLY A 128 -5.97 -17.50 21.71
N GLU A 129 -5.08 -17.14 22.63
CA GLU A 129 -5.10 -17.65 24.00
C GLU A 129 -6.44 -17.34 24.68
N LEU A 130 -7.04 -18.35 25.32
CA LEU A 130 -8.34 -18.21 26.00
C LEU A 130 -8.29 -17.23 27.17
N GLU A 131 -7.13 -17.07 27.83
CA GLU A 131 -6.95 -16.09 28.91
C GLU A 131 -7.14 -14.64 28.42
N LEU A 132 -6.91 -14.39 27.12
CA LEU A 132 -7.12 -13.08 26.49
C LEU A 132 -8.54 -12.91 25.92
N PHE A 133 -9.39 -13.93 26.06
CA PHE A 133 -10.81 -13.85 25.76
C PHE A 133 -11.56 -13.47 27.04
N HIS A 134 -11.83 -12.19 27.22
CA HIS A 134 -12.36 -11.61 28.47
C HIS A 134 -13.88 -11.86 28.66
N ILE A 135 -14.37 -13.01 28.20
CA ILE A 135 -15.70 -13.55 28.49
C ILE A 135 -15.52 -15.02 28.86
N ASP A 136 -16.25 -15.47 29.86
CA ASP A 136 -16.34 -16.87 30.23
C ASP A 136 -16.79 -17.74 29.03
N VAL A 137 -15.98 -18.75 28.70
CA VAL A 137 -16.16 -19.59 27.51
C VAL A 137 -17.41 -20.45 27.62
N ASP A 138 -17.73 -20.96 28.80
CA ASP A 138 -18.90 -21.81 29.02
C ASP A 138 -20.20 -20.98 28.90
N THR A 139 -20.18 -19.74 29.37
CA THR A 139 -21.24 -18.77 29.14
C THR A 139 -21.46 -18.52 27.66
N VAL A 140 -20.40 -18.27 26.89
CA VAL A 140 -20.52 -18.05 25.42
C VAL A 140 -21.08 -19.29 24.73
N LYS A 141 -20.56 -20.48 25.04
CA LYS A 141 -21.07 -21.75 24.49
C LYS A 141 -22.56 -21.94 24.77
N TYR A 142 -22.97 -21.74 26.03
CA TYR A 142 -24.37 -21.85 26.42
C TYR A 142 -25.25 -20.86 25.65
N GLN A 143 -24.88 -19.58 25.65
CA GLN A 143 -25.65 -18.51 25.00
C GLN A 143 -25.78 -18.73 23.49
N LEU A 144 -24.70 -19.11 22.81
CA LEU A 144 -24.73 -19.44 21.37
C LEU A 144 -25.60 -20.65 21.07
N SER A 145 -25.63 -21.66 21.95
CA SER A 145 -26.50 -22.82 21.78
C SER A 145 -27.99 -22.45 21.77
N THR A 146 -28.39 -21.40 22.51
CA THR A 146 -29.79 -20.93 22.56
C THR A 146 -30.28 -20.32 21.25
N ILE A 147 -29.36 -19.80 20.43
CA ILE A 147 -29.65 -19.29 19.08
C ILE A 147 -29.25 -20.29 17.98
N GLY A 148 -28.94 -21.53 18.35
CA GLY A 148 -28.59 -22.61 17.42
C GLY A 148 -27.27 -22.37 16.69
N MET A 149 -26.26 -21.84 17.39
CA MET A 149 -24.89 -21.67 16.90
C MET A 149 -23.89 -22.43 17.78
N GLU A 150 -22.80 -22.90 17.18
CA GLU A 150 -21.70 -23.59 17.85
C GLU A 150 -20.54 -22.62 18.11
N PHE A 151 -19.86 -22.77 19.24
CA PHE A 151 -18.61 -22.05 19.53
C PHE A 151 -17.40 -22.96 19.44
N VAL A 152 -16.45 -22.61 18.59
CA VAL A 152 -15.16 -23.29 18.43
C VAL A 152 -14.01 -22.31 18.62
N TYR A 153 -12.84 -22.79 19.03
CA TYR A 153 -11.67 -21.93 19.20
C TYR A 153 -10.38 -22.64 18.81
N LEU A 154 -9.38 -21.82 18.46
CA LEU A 154 -7.99 -22.21 18.21
C LEU A 154 -7.10 -21.42 19.17
N ASP A 155 -6.74 -22.03 20.30
CA ASP A 155 -5.90 -21.42 21.33
C ASP A 155 -4.41 -21.70 21.14
N LYS A 156 -4.08 -22.77 20.43
CA LYS A 156 -2.72 -23.18 20.09
C LYS A 156 -2.63 -23.59 18.63
N PHE A 157 -1.61 -23.10 17.95
CA PHE A 157 -1.30 -23.43 16.56
C PHE A 157 0.21 -23.52 16.37
N LYS A 158 0.65 -24.26 15.34
CA LYS A 158 2.06 -24.46 15.04
C LYS A 158 2.51 -23.67 13.82
N CYS A 159 1.60 -23.47 12.87
CA CYS A 159 1.94 -22.84 11.59
C CYS A 159 0.76 -22.05 11.00
N ARG A 160 1.05 -21.27 9.95
CA ARG A 160 0.06 -20.52 9.18
C ARG A 160 -1.12 -21.40 8.71
N LYS A 161 -0.82 -22.64 8.30
CA LYS A 161 -1.85 -23.56 7.79
C LYS A 161 -2.92 -23.87 8.84
N ASP A 162 -2.53 -24.08 10.10
CA ASP A 162 -3.49 -24.36 11.18
C ASP A 162 -4.49 -23.20 11.35
N VAL A 163 -3.99 -21.97 11.22
CA VAL A 163 -4.79 -20.74 11.32
C VAL A 163 -5.74 -20.62 10.12
N CYS A 164 -5.25 -20.82 8.89
CA CYS A 164 -6.10 -20.80 7.69
C CYS A 164 -7.17 -21.91 7.71
N ASP A 165 -6.78 -23.13 8.10
CA ASP A 165 -7.70 -24.26 8.24
C ASP A 165 -8.80 -23.97 9.27
N PHE A 166 -8.49 -23.23 10.33
CA PHE A 166 -9.49 -22.80 11.30
C PHE A 166 -10.44 -21.75 10.73
N TYR A 167 -9.95 -20.74 10.00
CA TYR A 167 -10.83 -19.77 9.36
C TYR A 167 -11.80 -20.41 8.36
N HIS A 168 -11.38 -21.46 7.65
CA HIS A 168 -12.31 -22.22 6.79
C HIS A 168 -13.46 -22.89 7.58
N LYS A 169 -13.26 -23.24 8.85
CA LYS A 169 -14.27 -23.91 9.69
C LYS A 169 -15.31 -22.98 10.27
N ILE A 170 -15.03 -21.68 10.41
CA ILE A 170 -15.89 -20.74 11.16
C ILE A 170 -16.63 -19.81 10.21
N ASP A 171 -17.87 -19.46 10.53
CA ASP A 171 -18.72 -18.58 9.71
C ASP A 171 -18.69 -17.15 10.22
N VAL A 172 -18.54 -16.96 11.54
CA VAL A 172 -18.37 -15.65 12.17
C VAL A 172 -17.20 -15.73 13.12
N GLN A 173 -16.35 -14.71 13.12
CA GLN A 173 -15.34 -14.58 14.16
C GLN A 173 -15.91 -13.80 15.36
N LEU A 174 -15.62 -14.27 16.56
CA LEU A 174 -15.87 -13.55 17.81
C LEU A 174 -14.54 -13.25 18.50
N THR A 175 -14.25 -11.99 18.79
CA THR A 175 -13.10 -11.62 19.62
C THR A 175 -13.53 -10.65 20.72
N PHE A 176 -13.09 -10.87 21.95
CA PHE A 176 -13.52 -10.01 23.04
C PHE A 176 -12.39 -9.79 24.03
N ARG A 177 -11.55 -8.82 23.71
CA ARG A 177 -10.44 -8.40 24.56
C ARG A 177 -10.64 -6.94 24.93
N ARG A 178 -10.99 -6.70 26.18
CA ARG A 178 -11.05 -5.35 26.74
C ARG A 178 -9.65 -4.74 26.75
N ASP A 179 -9.54 -3.41 26.64
CA ASP A 179 -8.28 -2.67 26.62
C ASP A 179 -7.61 -2.58 28.01
N THR A 180 -7.42 -3.73 28.64
CA THR A 180 -6.79 -3.91 29.95
C THR A 180 -5.90 -5.14 29.91
N ASP A 181 -4.69 -5.07 30.48
CA ASP A 181 -3.77 -6.21 30.70
C ASP A 181 -4.20 -7.21 31.78
N GLY A 182 -5.49 -7.25 32.16
CA GLY A 182 -5.94 -7.98 33.34
C GLY A 182 -5.54 -7.34 34.68
N TYR A 183 -4.69 -6.30 34.67
CA TYR A 183 -4.26 -5.51 35.85
C TYR A 183 -4.73 -4.04 35.80
N GLY A 184 -5.56 -3.68 34.82
CA GLY A 184 -6.19 -2.36 34.71
C GLY A 184 -5.36 -1.28 33.99
N LYS A 185 -4.27 -1.63 33.30
CA LYS A 185 -3.52 -0.66 32.47
C LYS A 185 -3.97 -0.71 31.01
N THR A 186 -4.06 0.45 30.39
CA THR A 186 -4.38 0.60 28.96
C THR A 186 -3.29 -0.03 28.10
N THR A 187 -3.60 -1.16 27.46
CA THR A 187 -2.66 -1.86 26.55
C THR A 187 -2.92 -1.61 25.08
N GLY A 188 -3.97 -0.86 24.73
CA GLY A 188 -4.49 -0.76 23.36
C GLY A 188 -3.53 -0.16 22.32
N MET A 189 -2.73 0.85 22.71
CA MET A 189 -2.07 1.73 21.74
C MET A 189 -1.03 1.04 20.85
N LEU A 190 -0.35 0.01 21.35
CA LEU A 190 0.69 -0.72 20.59
C LEU A 190 0.18 -2.03 19.96
N LYS A 191 -1.13 -2.31 20.05
CA LYS A 191 -1.73 -3.49 19.43
C LYS A 191 -1.96 -3.25 17.93
N ASN A 192 -2.44 -4.28 17.24
CA ASN A 192 -2.82 -4.23 15.83
C ASN A 192 -4.23 -4.82 15.62
N PRO A 193 -4.85 -4.57 14.46
CA PRO A 193 -6.12 -5.17 14.07
C PRO A 193 -5.99 -6.54 13.38
N LEU A 194 -4.92 -7.31 13.63
CA LEU A 194 -4.64 -8.55 12.88
C LEU A 194 -5.76 -9.58 12.92
N LYS A 195 -6.50 -9.69 14.04
CA LYS A 195 -7.64 -10.62 14.12
C LYS A 195 -8.74 -10.25 13.10
N LEU A 196 -8.99 -8.96 12.92
CA LEU A 196 -9.94 -8.46 11.91
C LEU A 196 -9.40 -8.70 10.50
N ALA A 197 -8.12 -8.39 10.26
CA ALA A 197 -7.47 -8.63 8.96
C ALA A 197 -7.50 -10.11 8.57
N ASN A 198 -7.22 -11.02 9.50
CA ASN A 198 -7.26 -12.45 9.24
C ASN A 198 -8.66 -12.94 8.88
N ALA A 199 -9.68 -12.71 9.72
CA ALA A 199 -11.05 -13.13 9.41
C ALA A 199 -11.59 -12.45 8.15
N GLY A 200 -11.38 -11.13 8.05
CA GLY A 200 -11.77 -10.31 6.91
C GLY A 200 -11.22 -10.87 5.60
N SER A 201 -9.96 -11.30 5.58
CA SER A 201 -9.33 -11.87 4.38
C SER A 201 -10.00 -13.14 3.84
N PHE A 202 -10.82 -13.84 4.63
CA PHE A 202 -11.64 -14.96 4.16
C PHE A 202 -13.09 -14.57 3.87
N GLY A 203 -13.46 -13.30 4.05
CA GLY A 203 -14.82 -12.79 3.99
C GLY A 203 -15.65 -13.16 5.21
N ILE A 204 -15.02 -13.36 6.38
CA ILE A 204 -15.69 -13.78 7.62
C ILE A 204 -16.00 -12.53 8.46
N PRO A 205 -17.28 -12.17 8.67
CA PRO A 205 -17.66 -11.07 9.55
C PRO A 205 -17.12 -11.28 10.97
N THR A 206 -16.73 -10.20 11.64
CA THR A 206 -16.26 -10.27 13.04
C THR A 206 -17.17 -9.48 13.97
N VAL A 207 -17.68 -10.14 15.02
CA VAL A 207 -18.27 -9.48 16.18
C VAL A 207 -17.18 -9.31 17.21
N CYS A 208 -16.93 -8.09 17.69
CA CYS A 208 -15.85 -7.90 18.65
C CYS A 208 -15.98 -6.72 19.61
N TYR A 209 -15.20 -6.78 20.70
CA TYR A 209 -14.95 -5.59 21.51
C TYR A 209 -14.19 -4.55 20.68
N PRO A 210 -14.66 -3.29 20.63
CA PRO A 210 -14.03 -2.24 19.82
C PRO A 210 -12.74 -1.74 20.48
N GLU A 211 -11.65 -2.48 20.32
CA GLU A 211 -10.32 -2.03 20.74
C GLU A 211 -9.95 -0.72 20.00
N VAL A 212 -9.15 0.14 20.63
CA VAL A 212 -8.80 1.46 20.05
C VAL A 212 -8.23 1.35 18.63
N THR A 213 -7.40 0.34 18.36
CA THR A 213 -6.80 0.09 17.04
C THR A 213 -7.80 -0.51 16.04
N TYR A 214 -8.85 -1.18 16.53
CA TYR A 214 -9.91 -1.70 15.67
C TYR A 214 -10.80 -0.54 15.21
N VAL A 215 -11.15 0.38 16.11
CA VAL A 215 -11.92 1.57 15.74
C VAL A 215 -11.12 2.46 14.79
N ASP A 216 -9.83 2.67 15.04
CA ASP A 216 -9.01 3.55 14.22
C ASP A 216 -8.84 3.06 12.77
N GLU A 217 -8.64 1.75 12.57
CA GLU A 217 -8.29 1.21 11.26
C GLU A 217 -9.42 0.39 10.57
N TRP A 218 -10.44 -0.01 11.32
CA TRP A 218 -11.50 -0.93 10.89
C TRP A 218 -12.91 -0.43 11.24
N ASP A 219 -13.12 0.87 11.49
CA ASP A 219 -14.47 1.39 11.75
C ASP A 219 -15.45 1.06 10.61
N GLY A 220 -16.61 0.51 10.99
CA GLY A 220 -17.61 0.01 10.05
C GLY A 220 -17.26 -1.32 9.34
N TYR A 221 -16.11 -1.95 9.63
CA TYR A 221 -15.69 -3.26 9.09
C TYR A 221 -15.80 -4.40 10.12
N PHE A 222 -16.46 -4.16 11.24
CA PHE A 222 -16.79 -5.16 12.25
C PHE A 222 -18.07 -4.76 12.99
N MET A 223 -18.63 -5.69 13.76
CA MET A 223 -19.80 -5.43 14.60
C MET A 223 -19.36 -5.20 16.05
N PRO A 224 -19.45 -3.97 16.58
CA PRO A 224 -18.97 -3.66 17.92
C PRO A 224 -19.90 -4.25 19.00
N ALA A 225 -19.31 -4.91 19.99
CA ALA A 225 -20.02 -5.46 21.13
C ALA A 225 -19.27 -5.22 22.44
N HIS A 226 -19.94 -4.58 23.41
CA HIS A 226 -19.35 -4.28 24.73
C HIS A 226 -19.73 -5.27 25.83
N ASN A 227 -20.66 -6.19 25.55
CA ASN A 227 -21.17 -7.20 26.47
C ASN A 227 -21.75 -8.40 25.69
N VAL A 228 -22.17 -9.43 26.42
CA VAL A 228 -22.71 -10.67 25.83
C VAL A 228 -24.02 -10.43 25.09
N ASP A 229 -24.90 -9.56 25.59
CA ASP A 229 -26.18 -9.26 24.93
C ASP A 229 -25.98 -8.64 23.55
N ALA A 230 -25.02 -7.71 23.42
CA ALA A 230 -24.64 -7.11 22.14
C ALA A 230 -24.02 -8.14 21.18
N ILE A 231 -23.25 -9.11 21.70
CA ILE A 231 -22.73 -10.22 20.89
C ILE A 231 -23.90 -11.03 20.31
N LEU A 232 -24.84 -11.44 21.16
CA LEU A 232 -25.99 -12.24 20.73
C LEU A 232 -26.86 -11.50 19.72
N TYR A 233 -27.10 -10.21 19.94
CA TYR A 233 -27.82 -9.36 19.00
C TYR A 233 -27.18 -9.38 17.60
N TRP A 234 -25.87 -9.16 17.50
CA TRP A 234 -25.19 -9.13 16.20
C TRP A 234 -25.17 -10.49 15.51
N LEU A 235 -24.97 -11.56 16.27
CA LEU A 235 -24.96 -12.92 15.72
C LEU A 235 -26.34 -13.34 15.22
N ASP A 236 -27.39 -13.04 15.98
CA ASP A 236 -28.77 -13.26 15.56
C ASP A 236 -29.13 -12.44 14.31
N MET A 237 -28.69 -11.18 14.25
CA MET A 237 -28.86 -10.32 13.07
C MET A 237 -28.16 -10.87 11.82
N LEU A 238 -26.91 -11.32 11.94
CA LEU A 238 -26.19 -11.96 10.84
C LEU A 238 -26.87 -13.24 10.36
N LYS A 239 -27.43 -14.02 11.29
CA LYS A 239 -28.15 -15.25 10.98
C LYS A 239 -29.49 -14.99 10.28
N GLN A 240 -30.24 -13.98 10.72
CA GLN A 240 -31.57 -13.66 10.20
C GLN A 240 -31.55 -12.84 8.90
N LYS A 241 -30.44 -12.17 8.58
CA LYS A 241 -30.31 -11.28 7.42
C LYS A 241 -29.16 -11.70 6.50
N PRO A 242 -29.39 -12.64 5.55
CA PRO A 242 -28.37 -13.10 4.61
C PRO A 242 -27.72 -11.97 3.80
N ASP A 243 -28.50 -10.98 3.37
CA ASP A 243 -27.98 -9.83 2.62
C ASP A 243 -26.98 -9.02 3.46
N MET A 244 -27.30 -8.79 4.74
CA MET A 244 -26.39 -8.08 5.66
C MET A 244 -25.10 -8.87 5.89
N TYR A 245 -25.18 -10.20 5.98
CA TYR A 245 -24.00 -11.05 6.09
C TYR A 245 -23.15 -11.00 4.81
N ALA A 246 -23.78 -11.09 3.64
CA ALA A 246 -23.10 -11.02 2.34
C ALA A 246 -22.41 -9.67 2.14
N ASP A 247 -23.11 -8.56 2.40
CA ASP A 247 -22.57 -7.20 2.32
C ASP A 247 -21.36 -7.03 3.25
N MET A 248 -21.48 -7.50 4.50
CA MET A 248 -20.37 -7.45 5.45
C MET A 248 -19.21 -8.33 4.98
N SER A 249 -19.47 -9.53 4.48
CA SER A 249 -18.46 -10.45 3.93
C SER A 249 -17.67 -9.80 2.79
N ASP A 250 -18.34 -9.19 1.82
CA ASP A 250 -17.71 -8.46 0.71
C ASP A 250 -16.88 -7.28 1.23
N LYS A 251 -17.45 -6.50 2.16
CA LYS A 251 -16.82 -5.31 2.72
C LYS A 251 -15.52 -5.64 3.46
N VAL A 252 -15.54 -6.66 4.33
CA VAL A 252 -14.34 -7.05 5.10
C VAL A 252 -13.29 -7.75 4.23
N PHE A 253 -13.70 -8.50 3.21
CA PHE A 253 -12.79 -9.13 2.26
C PHE A 253 -12.01 -8.10 1.47
N THR A 254 -12.71 -7.08 0.95
CA THR A 254 -12.10 -5.99 0.19
C THR A 254 -11.14 -5.19 1.08
N HIS A 255 -11.55 -4.81 2.29
CA HIS A 255 -10.70 -4.03 3.21
C HIS A 255 -9.47 -4.79 3.69
N ALA A 256 -9.59 -6.11 3.87
CA ALA A 256 -8.48 -6.95 4.30
C ALA A 256 -7.33 -6.99 3.29
N GLU A 257 -7.57 -6.70 2.00
CA GLU A 257 -6.52 -6.69 0.97
C GLU A 257 -5.39 -5.71 1.31
N LYS A 258 -5.66 -4.59 2.01
CA LYS A 258 -4.62 -3.68 2.54
C LYS A 258 -3.57 -4.40 3.39
N TYR A 259 -3.99 -5.46 4.09
CA TYR A 259 -3.17 -6.26 4.98
C TYR A 259 -2.62 -7.52 4.27
N HIS A 260 -2.81 -7.66 2.96
CA HIS A 260 -2.22 -8.76 2.21
C HIS A 260 -0.69 -8.62 2.20
N ILE A 261 0.03 -9.72 2.35
CA ILE A 261 1.51 -9.74 2.41
C ILE A 261 2.16 -9.14 1.15
N ASP A 262 1.52 -9.22 -0.03
CA ASP A 262 2.00 -8.56 -1.25
C ASP A 262 1.96 -7.03 -1.17
N ASN A 263 1.08 -6.48 -0.34
CA ASN A 263 0.92 -5.04 -0.15
C ASN A 263 1.77 -4.55 1.03
N VAL A 264 1.89 -5.37 2.08
CA VAL A 264 2.65 -5.04 3.29
C VAL A 264 4.16 -5.23 3.12
N ALA A 265 4.61 -6.35 2.55
CA ALA A 265 6.04 -6.67 2.50
C ALA A 265 6.86 -5.60 1.76
N PRO A 266 6.44 -5.08 0.58
CA PRO A 266 7.19 -4.03 -0.12
C PRO A 266 7.38 -2.74 0.68
N MET A 267 6.55 -2.47 1.69
CA MET A 267 6.70 -1.28 2.54
C MET A 267 8.05 -1.27 3.29
N TYR A 268 8.61 -2.43 3.60
CA TYR A 268 9.92 -2.53 4.25
C TYR A 268 11.07 -2.08 3.35
N LEU A 269 10.92 -2.14 2.02
CA LEU A 269 11.95 -1.69 1.07
C LEU A 269 12.21 -0.18 1.20
N ARG A 270 11.22 0.60 1.67
CA ARG A 270 11.36 2.04 1.93
C ARG A 270 12.42 2.34 2.99
N LEU A 271 12.76 1.37 3.85
CA LEU A 271 13.78 1.52 4.87
C LEU A 271 15.21 1.54 4.30
N LEU A 272 15.39 1.11 3.04
CA LEU A 272 16.68 1.13 2.35
C LEU A 272 17.14 2.54 1.93
N ASP A 273 16.21 3.45 1.62
CA ASP A 273 16.52 4.66 0.83
C ASP A 273 16.83 5.94 1.62
N ASN A 274 16.95 5.91 2.95
CA ASN A 274 17.34 7.05 3.80
C ASN A 274 16.56 8.38 3.65
N LYS A 275 15.52 8.46 2.81
CA LYS A 275 14.63 9.62 2.79
C LYS A 275 13.58 9.43 3.88
N GLU A 276 13.66 10.25 4.94
CA GLU A 276 12.55 10.49 5.87
C GLU A 276 11.40 11.14 5.10
N HIS A 277 10.66 10.36 4.32
CA HIS A 277 9.36 10.80 3.85
C HIS A 277 8.41 10.74 5.05
N VAL A 278 8.12 11.92 5.59
CA VAL A 278 6.99 12.16 6.49
C VAL A 278 5.74 11.76 5.71
N MET A 279 5.15 10.62 6.03
CA MET A 279 3.83 10.29 5.50
C MET A 279 2.82 10.97 6.39
N HIS A 280 2.12 11.97 5.84
CA HIS A 280 0.78 12.26 6.31
C HIS A 280 -0.10 11.04 6.01
N ASP A 281 -0.96 10.71 6.96
CA ASP A 281 -1.81 9.53 6.96
C ASP A 281 -2.91 9.65 5.88
N TYR A 282 -2.54 9.51 4.61
CA TYR A 282 -3.47 9.35 3.51
C TYR A 282 -3.61 7.86 3.25
N SER A 283 -4.52 7.25 4.01
CA SER A 283 -4.98 5.89 3.81
C SER A 283 -5.25 5.60 2.32
N MET A 284 -4.93 4.39 1.88
CA MET A 284 -5.50 3.82 0.65
C MET A 284 -7.01 4.02 0.56
N ASN A 285 -7.74 4.26 1.65
CA ASN A 285 -9.18 4.53 1.64
C ASN A 285 -9.57 5.87 0.99
N GLN A 286 -8.67 6.85 0.84
CA GLN A 286 -8.96 8.00 -0.04
C GLN A 286 -8.83 7.64 -1.53
N ILE A 287 -8.07 6.59 -1.85
CA ILE A 287 -7.98 5.97 -3.18
C ILE A 287 -9.09 4.92 -3.38
N VAL A 288 -9.60 4.27 -2.33
CA VAL A 288 -10.78 3.41 -2.43
C VAL A 288 -12.08 4.24 -2.59
N ASN A 289 -12.06 5.53 -2.22
CA ASN A 289 -13.05 6.50 -2.70
C ASN A 289 -12.80 6.99 -4.14
N LEU A 290 -11.70 6.57 -4.77
CA LEU A 290 -11.51 6.56 -6.22
C LEU A 290 -11.84 5.18 -6.83
N ASP A 291 -11.93 4.09 -6.06
CA ASP A 291 -12.51 2.81 -6.51
C ASP A 291 -14.05 2.83 -6.50
N SER A 292 -14.68 3.61 -5.61
CA SER A 292 -16.13 3.87 -5.70
C SER A 292 -16.47 4.84 -6.85
N ALA A 293 -15.47 5.58 -7.35
CA ALA A 293 -15.51 6.16 -8.67
C ALA A 293 -15.10 5.07 -9.68
N VAL A 294 -16.07 4.19 -10.00
CA VAL A 294 -16.25 3.55 -11.31
C VAL A 294 -15.18 4.00 -12.29
N SER A 295 -14.35 3.08 -12.81
CA SER A 295 -13.50 3.27 -14.01
C SER A 295 -13.75 4.65 -14.63
N CYS A 296 -13.07 5.69 -14.15
CA CYS A 296 -13.39 7.04 -14.62
C CYS A 296 -12.91 7.03 -16.07
N SER A 297 -13.84 6.82 -16.98
CA SER A 297 -13.65 7.03 -18.40
C SER A 297 -14.26 8.39 -18.62
N TYR A 298 -13.40 9.38 -18.71
CA TYR A 298 -13.81 10.70 -19.10
C TYR A 298 -14.32 10.66 -20.55
N PRO A 299 -15.48 11.25 -20.86
CA PRO A 299 -16.00 11.28 -22.21
C PRO A 299 -15.17 12.25 -23.06
N PHE A 300 -14.03 11.79 -23.58
CA PHE A 300 -13.12 12.60 -24.39
C PHE A 300 -13.82 13.24 -25.60
N GLU A 301 -14.82 12.57 -26.16
CA GLU A 301 -15.65 13.12 -27.24
C GLU A 301 -16.42 14.39 -26.81
N GLU A 302 -16.84 14.49 -25.55
CA GLU A 302 -17.50 15.70 -25.04
C GLU A 302 -16.52 16.86 -24.90
N ARG A 303 -15.27 16.60 -24.50
CA ARG A 303 -14.22 17.62 -24.52
C ARG A 303 -13.95 18.10 -25.94
N ILE A 304 -13.78 17.18 -26.89
CA ILE A 304 -13.57 17.53 -28.31
C ILE A 304 -14.73 18.40 -28.80
N ALA A 305 -15.98 18.05 -28.46
CA ALA A 305 -17.15 18.83 -28.81
C ALA A 305 -17.14 20.24 -28.18
N ARG A 306 -16.72 20.39 -26.92
CA ARG A 306 -16.61 21.70 -26.25
C ARG A 306 -15.53 22.59 -26.87
N ARG A 307 -14.37 22.02 -27.21
CA ARG A 307 -13.22 22.76 -27.75
C ARG A 307 -13.28 22.99 -29.26
N GLY A 308 -14.06 22.18 -29.97
CA GLY A 308 -14.14 22.19 -31.44
C GLY A 308 -12.90 21.60 -32.14
N ASN A 309 -11.95 21.02 -31.41
CA ASN A 309 -10.80 20.28 -31.91
C ASN A 309 -10.26 19.33 -30.83
N ASP A 310 -9.36 18.41 -31.20
CA ASP A 310 -8.77 17.44 -30.28
C ASP A 310 -7.35 17.80 -29.81
N HIS A 311 -6.78 18.90 -30.30
CA HIS A 311 -5.41 19.31 -30.00
C HIS A 311 -5.30 19.98 -28.62
N LEU A 312 -4.11 19.94 -28.03
CA LEU A 312 -3.79 20.64 -26.79
C LEU A 312 -3.65 22.16 -27.02
N ASP A 313 -4.04 22.95 -26.02
CA ASP A 313 -3.69 24.37 -25.91
C ASP A 313 -2.28 24.47 -25.34
N VAL A 314 -1.33 24.93 -26.15
CA VAL A 314 0.09 24.91 -25.78
C VAL A 314 0.38 25.73 -24.52
N ASP A 315 -0.27 26.88 -24.38
CA ASP A 315 0.01 27.78 -23.26
C ASP A 315 -0.58 27.21 -21.96
N GLU A 316 -1.82 26.72 -22.01
CA GLU A 316 -2.48 26.10 -20.85
C GLU A 316 -1.81 24.78 -20.45
N SER A 317 -1.46 23.92 -21.40
CA SER A 317 -0.75 22.67 -21.13
C SER A 317 0.64 22.92 -20.55
N MET A 318 1.36 23.94 -21.02
CA MET A 318 2.66 24.31 -20.46
C MET A 318 2.51 24.84 -19.02
N ALA A 319 1.53 25.71 -18.76
CA ALA A 319 1.24 26.19 -17.41
C ALA A 319 0.89 25.03 -16.46
N ASN A 320 0.05 24.10 -16.91
CA ASN A 320 -0.30 22.90 -16.15
C ASN A 320 0.92 22.00 -15.89
N LEU A 321 1.79 21.79 -16.88
CA LEU A 321 3.01 21.00 -16.71
C LEU A 321 3.97 21.62 -15.68
N VAL A 322 4.11 22.95 -15.67
CA VAL A 322 4.95 23.65 -14.67
C VAL A 322 4.38 23.48 -13.27
N ASP A 323 3.07 23.71 -13.09
CA ASP A 323 2.41 23.52 -11.79
C ASP A 323 2.53 22.07 -11.31
N VAL A 324 2.41 21.09 -12.22
CA VAL A 324 2.62 19.67 -11.89
C VAL A 324 4.04 19.41 -11.45
N ALA A 325 5.04 19.93 -12.18
CA ALA A 325 6.44 19.77 -11.80
C ALA A 325 6.75 20.38 -10.42
N ASP A 326 6.22 21.57 -10.13
CA ASP A 326 6.37 22.23 -8.83
C ASP A 326 5.78 21.41 -7.68
N VAL A 327 4.64 20.73 -7.90
CA VAL A 327 4.05 19.84 -6.89
C VAL A 327 4.89 18.57 -6.76
N VAL A 328 5.25 17.94 -7.87
CA VAL A 328 6.06 16.72 -7.91
C VAL A 328 7.40 16.89 -7.19
N ASP A 329 8.08 18.01 -7.42
CA ASP A 329 9.36 18.34 -6.80
C ASP A 329 9.25 18.48 -5.27
N LYS A 330 8.14 19.04 -4.76
CA LYS A 330 7.88 19.12 -3.31
C LYS A 330 7.77 17.74 -2.67
N HIS A 331 7.22 16.77 -3.39
CA HIS A 331 7.09 15.38 -2.95
C HIS A 331 8.36 14.55 -3.18
N GLY A 332 9.34 15.09 -3.92
CA GLY A 332 10.56 14.38 -4.29
C GLY A 332 10.30 13.17 -5.18
N LEU A 333 9.18 13.17 -5.91
CA LEU A 333 8.80 12.14 -6.87
C LEU A 333 9.65 12.27 -8.14
N LYS A 334 10.23 11.16 -8.62
CA LYS A 334 10.95 11.16 -9.90
C LYS A 334 9.96 11.04 -11.05
N MET A 335 9.73 12.16 -11.72
CA MET A 335 8.90 12.27 -12.92
C MET A 335 9.75 12.77 -14.09
N TRP A 336 9.53 12.23 -15.28
CA TRP A 336 10.24 12.66 -16.50
C TRP A 336 9.30 12.83 -17.68
N LEU A 337 9.72 13.62 -18.67
CA LEU A 337 8.95 13.78 -19.91
C LEU A 337 8.98 12.50 -20.75
N MET A 338 7.84 12.13 -21.32
CA MET A 338 7.69 10.93 -22.15
C MET A 338 7.03 11.23 -23.51
N PHE A 339 7.08 10.26 -24.42
CA PHE A 339 6.34 10.23 -25.69
C PHE A 339 6.31 11.56 -26.46
N GLY A 340 5.13 12.09 -26.80
CA GLY A 340 4.97 13.28 -27.63
C GLY A 340 5.54 14.53 -26.96
N THR A 341 5.37 14.63 -25.64
CA THR A 341 5.93 15.71 -24.83
C THR A 341 7.46 15.72 -24.85
N LEU A 342 8.10 14.56 -24.65
CA LEU A 342 9.56 14.43 -24.73
C LEU A 342 10.08 14.75 -26.14
N LEU A 343 9.39 14.24 -27.17
CA LEU A 343 9.74 14.49 -28.56
C LEU A 343 9.68 15.98 -28.90
N GLY A 344 8.59 16.66 -28.53
CA GLY A 344 8.45 18.10 -28.73
C GLY A 344 9.52 18.91 -28.00
N ALA A 345 9.76 18.60 -26.73
CA ALA A 345 10.75 19.30 -25.92
C ALA A 345 12.17 19.18 -26.51
N VAL A 346 12.56 18.00 -27.02
CA VAL A 346 13.91 17.79 -27.59
C VAL A 346 14.03 18.26 -29.03
N ARG A 347 13.01 18.03 -29.87
CA ARG A 347 13.06 18.32 -31.32
C ARG A 347 12.72 19.77 -31.62
N ASP A 348 11.63 20.25 -31.04
CA ASP A 348 10.98 21.51 -31.40
C ASP A 348 11.20 22.59 -30.32
N ASN A 349 11.71 22.19 -29.14
CA ASN A 349 11.78 23.02 -27.94
C ASN A 349 10.41 23.66 -27.60
N ALA A 350 9.33 22.92 -27.88
CA ALA A 350 7.93 23.30 -27.76
C ALA A 350 7.07 22.06 -27.48
N LEU A 351 5.90 22.22 -26.85
CA LEU A 351 4.88 21.16 -26.92
C LEU A 351 4.39 21.04 -28.36
N ILE A 352 4.10 19.81 -28.81
CA ILE A 352 3.57 19.58 -30.16
C ILE A 352 2.10 19.98 -30.15
N ALA A 353 1.77 21.13 -30.76
CA ALA A 353 0.42 21.69 -30.76
C ALA A 353 -0.68 20.83 -31.43
N ARG A 354 -0.33 19.66 -31.98
CA ARG A 354 -1.28 18.70 -32.56
C ARG A 354 -1.49 17.47 -31.68
N ASP A 355 -0.69 17.30 -30.64
CA ASP A 355 -0.89 16.27 -29.63
C ASP A 355 -2.13 16.63 -28.79
N ARG A 356 -2.62 15.67 -28.01
CA ARG A 356 -3.87 15.83 -27.26
C ARG A 356 -3.62 16.09 -25.77
N ASP A 357 -2.44 15.72 -25.30
CA ASP A 357 -2.03 15.53 -23.92
C ASP A 357 -0.58 15.95 -23.67
N VAL A 358 -0.26 16.02 -22.38
CA VAL A 358 1.11 15.98 -21.88
C VAL A 358 1.40 14.59 -21.31
N ASP A 359 2.53 14.00 -21.70
CA ASP A 359 2.94 12.64 -21.34
C ASP A 359 4.10 12.66 -20.33
N LEU A 360 3.90 12.01 -19.19
CA LEU A 360 4.86 11.96 -18.09
C LEU A 360 5.11 10.50 -17.68
N GLY A 361 6.37 10.16 -17.41
CA GLY A 361 6.75 8.85 -16.91
C GLY A 361 7.01 8.89 -15.40
N VAL A 362 6.54 7.85 -14.71
CA VAL A 362 6.76 7.61 -13.29
C VAL A 362 7.07 6.13 -13.06
N PHE A 363 7.93 5.79 -12.09
CA PHE A 363 8.14 4.40 -11.73
C PHE A 363 6.98 3.85 -10.92
N TRP A 364 6.58 2.61 -11.20
CA TRP A 364 5.56 1.91 -10.41
C TRP A 364 5.95 1.80 -8.92
N SER A 365 7.25 1.69 -8.61
CA SER A 365 7.75 1.68 -7.22
C SER A 365 7.38 2.95 -6.45
N ASP A 366 7.21 4.07 -7.16
CA ASP A 366 6.99 5.40 -6.61
C ASP A 366 5.49 5.78 -6.64
N PHE A 367 4.60 4.82 -6.92
CA PHE A 367 3.15 5.02 -7.01
C PHE A 367 2.54 5.69 -5.77
N ASN A 368 3.08 5.41 -4.58
CA ASN A 368 2.61 6.04 -3.34
C ASN A 368 2.92 7.55 -3.32
N LEU A 369 4.11 7.97 -3.77
CA LEU A 369 4.45 9.39 -3.91
C LEU A 369 3.58 10.06 -4.97
N LEU A 370 3.29 9.35 -6.06
CA LEU A 370 2.35 9.83 -7.07
C LEU A 370 0.95 10.05 -6.48
N SER A 371 0.50 9.18 -5.56
CA SER A 371 -0.79 9.35 -4.90
C SER A 371 -0.86 10.64 -4.06
N ASP A 372 0.20 10.95 -3.30
CA ASP A 372 0.29 12.19 -2.53
C ASP A 372 0.32 13.43 -3.44
N VAL A 373 1.06 13.34 -4.55
CA VAL A 373 1.06 14.37 -5.60
C VAL A 373 -0.34 14.61 -6.15
N LEU A 374 -1.10 13.55 -6.47
CA LEU A 374 -2.46 13.69 -7.03
C LEU A 374 -3.42 14.41 -6.08
N ILE A 375 -3.26 14.24 -4.77
CA ILE A 375 -4.06 14.95 -3.75
C ILE A 375 -3.75 16.45 -3.78
N ASP A 376 -2.48 16.82 -3.81
CA ASP A 376 -2.07 18.24 -3.87
C ASP A 376 -2.45 18.89 -5.20
N LEU A 377 -2.36 18.13 -6.30
CA LEU A 377 -2.83 18.58 -7.62
C LEU A 377 -4.33 18.85 -7.62
N LYS A 378 -5.13 18.03 -6.93
CA LYS A 378 -6.54 18.30 -6.70
C LYS A 378 -6.77 19.60 -5.93
N GLY A 379 -5.91 19.89 -4.95
CA GLY A 379 -5.92 21.14 -4.20
C GLY A 379 -5.72 22.40 -5.07
N ILE A 380 -5.09 22.27 -6.24
CA ILE A 380 -4.85 23.37 -7.20
C ILE A 380 -5.68 23.26 -8.49
N GLY A 381 -6.77 22.49 -8.45
CA GLY A 381 -7.80 22.46 -9.48
C GLY A 381 -7.66 21.38 -10.55
N PHE A 382 -6.80 20.37 -10.36
CA PHE A 382 -6.80 19.19 -11.22
C PHE A 382 -7.84 18.16 -10.79
N ASP A 383 -8.60 17.64 -11.75
CA ASP A 383 -9.49 16.51 -11.56
C ASP A 383 -8.80 15.22 -12.01
N LEU A 384 -8.97 14.14 -11.23
CA LEU A 384 -8.56 12.81 -11.65
C LEU A 384 -9.64 12.22 -12.56
N ILE A 385 -9.28 11.91 -13.80
CA ILE A 385 -10.25 11.57 -14.85
C ILE A 385 -10.05 10.18 -15.48
N ARG A 386 -8.92 9.51 -15.19
CA ARG A 386 -8.66 8.10 -15.55
C ARG A 386 -7.70 7.46 -14.55
N THR A 387 -8.00 6.23 -14.13
CA THR A 387 -7.23 5.46 -13.15
C THR A 387 -6.98 4.03 -13.64
N GLY A 388 -6.74 3.84 -14.93
CA GLY A 388 -6.53 2.52 -15.53
C GLY A 388 -5.26 1.85 -14.98
N ILE A 389 -5.36 1.26 -13.78
CA ILE A 389 -4.28 0.55 -13.10
C ILE A 389 -3.85 -0.67 -13.92
N ASP A 390 -4.81 -1.30 -14.62
CA ASP A 390 -4.57 -2.39 -15.58
C ASP A 390 -3.96 -1.88 -16.90
N ASP A 391 -4.23 -0.62 -17.28
CA ASP A 391 -3.72 0.06 -18.48
C ASP A 391 -2.44 0.87 -18.22
N GLY A 392 -1.82 0.71 -17.04
CA GLY A 392 -0.55 1.34 -16.69
C GLY A 392 -0.54 2.87 -16.72
N CYS A 393 -1.69 3.55 -16.69
CA CYS A 393 -1.78 5.00 -16.87
C CYS A 393 -2.81 5.66 -15.95
N ILE A 394 -2.44 6.82 -15.39
CA ILE A 394 -3.29 7.71 -14.60
C ILE A 394 -3.41 9.04 -15.34
N THR A 395 -4.63 9.56 -15.50
CA THR A 395 -4.85 10.85 -16.19
C THR A 395 -5.51 11.86 -15.27
N ILE A 396 -4.93 13.06 -15.20
CA ILE A 396 -5.54 14.23 -14.58
C ILE A 396 -5.89 15.29 -15.62
N MET A 397 -6.81 16.18 -15.30
CA MET A 397 -7.24 17.26 -16.19
C MET A 397 -7.47 18.56 -15.42
N ARG A 398 -7.06 19.68 -16.01
CA ARG A 398 -7.41 21.03 -15.54
C ARG A 398 -7.60 21.93 -16.76
N ASN A 399 -8.64 22.75 -16.76
CA ASN A 399 -8.96 23.68 -17.85
C ASN A 399 -9.07 22.99 -19.23
N ASP A 400 -9.70 21.81 -19.28
CA ASP A 400 -9.81 20.97 -20.47
C ASP A 400 -8.44 20.52 -21.06
N GLU A 401 -7.32 20.67 -20.37
CA GLU A 401 -6.03 20.05 -20.74
C GLU A 401 -5.73 18.86 -19.82
N TYR A 402 -5.34 17.73 -20.41
CA TYR A 402 -5.09 16.51 -19.67
C TYR A 402 -3.64 16.04 -19.74
N ILE A 403 -3.22 15.40 -18.66
CA ILE A 403 -1.85 14.95 -18.42
C ILE A 403 -1.89 13.48 -18.05
N ASP A 404 -1.13 12.67 -18.77
CA ASP A 404 -0.98 11.23 -18.57
C ASP A 404 0.28 10.92 -17.79
N PHE A 405 0.12 10.21 -16.66
CA PHE A 405 1.20 9.60 -15.89
C PHE A 405 1.27 8.11 -16.24
N PHE A 406 2.27 7.74 -17.03
CA PHE A 406 2.59 6.38 -17.40
C PHE A 406 3.42 5.69 -16.32
N LEU A 407 2.99 4.51 -15.90
CA LEU A 407 3.58 3.75 -14.81
C LEU A 407 4.52 2.66 -15.34
N PHE A 408 5.82 2.84 -15.09
CA PHE A 408 6.87 1.95 -15.57
C PHE A 408 7.18 0.86 -14.54
N ARG A 409 6.98 -0.41 -14.91
CA ARG A 409 7.31 -1.59 -14.09
C ARG A 409 8.62 -2.22 -14.55
N SER A 410 9.49 -2.62 -13.61
CA SER A 410 10.69 -3.38 -13.97
C SER A 410 10.34 -4.85 -14.20
N GLN A 411 10.70 -5.40 -15.35
CA GLN A 411 10.51 -6.81 -15.69
C GLN A 411 11.66 -7.31 -16.56
N GLY A 412 12.43 -8.29 -16.06
CA GLY A 412 13.42 -9.02 -16.87
C GLY A 412 14.52 -8.15 -17.47
N GLY A 413 14.97 -7.11 -16.77
CA GLY A 413 16.01 -6.19 -17.28
C GLY A 413 15.49 -5.07 -18.18
N LYS A 414 14.17 -4.93 -18.32
CA LYS A 414 13.50 -3.87 -19.08
C LYS A 414 12.49 -3.15 -18.20
N TYR A 415 12.15 -1.91 -18.56
CA TYR A 415 10.91 -1.32 -18.06
C TYR A 415 9.78 -1.61 -19.04
N VAL A 416 8.63 -1.96 -18.48
CA VAL A 416 7.38 -2.21 -19.21
C VAL A 416 6.39 -1.15 -18.78
N CYS A 417 5.90 -0.40 -19.76
CA CYS A 417 4.69 0.38 -19.66
C CYS A 417 3.62 -0.39 -20.43
N GLN A 418 2.59 -0.87 -19.73
CA GLN A 418 1.46 -1.55 -20.39
C GLN A 418 0.51 -0.46 -20.86
N GLN A 419 0.37 -0.26 -22.16
CA GLN A 419 -0.68 0.57 -22.73
C GLN A 419 -1.34 -0.25 -23.86
N PRO A 420 -2.68 -0.24 -23.99
CA PRO A 420 -3.35 -0.85 -25.13
C PRO A 420 -2.78 -0.32 -26.45
N GLY A 421 -2.10 -1.17 -27.21
CA GLY A 421 -1.48 -0.82 -28.50
C GLY A 421 0.00 -0.41 -28.46
N LEU A 422 0.62 -0.32 -27.28
CA LEU A 422 2.05 -0.04 -27.11
C LEU A 422 2.64 -0.91 -25.99
N ASP A 423 3.01 -2.15 -26.30
CA ASP A 423 3.84 -3.00 -25.43
C ASP A 423 5.32 -2.55 -25.51
N ALA A 424 5.60 -1.33 -25.08
CA ALA A 424 6.95 -0.78 -25.11
C ALA A 424 7.82 -1.44 -24.01
N LYS A 425 8.61 -2.43 -24.41
CA LYS A 425 9.70 -3.00 -23.60
C LYS A 425 10.97 -2.18 -23.81
N ILE A 426 11.16 -1.17 -22.99
CA ILE A 426 12.27 -0.23 -23.13
C ILE A 426 13.43 -0.68 -22.23
N ASP A 427 14.65 -0.65 -22.76
CA ASP A 427 15.82 -1.04 -21.98
C ASP A 427 16.02 -0.08 -20.79
N MET A 428 16.25 -0.65 -19.61
CA MET A 428 16.39 0.12 -18.36
C MET A 428 17.53 1.15 -18.42
N ILE A 429 18.50 0.96 -19.32
CA ILE A 429 19.66 1.83 -19.46
C ILE A 429 19.28 3.31 -19.63
N HIS A 430 18.17 3.59 -20.32
CA HIS A 430 17.67 4.96 -20.52
C HIS A 430 17.13 5.60 -19.24
N PHE A 431 16.72 4.80 -18.26
CA PHE A 431 16.08 5.26 -17.02
C PHE A 431 16.95 5.03 -15.77
N ASN A 432 18.05 4.27 -15.89
CA ASN A 432 19.06 4.11 -14.84
C ASN A 432 19.65 5.46 -14.40
N ASN A 433 19.77 6.39 -15.35
CA ASN A 433 20.13 7.78 -15.09
C ASN A 433 19.18 8.67 -15.89
N LEU A 434 18.57 9.65 -15.23
CA LEU A 434 17.81 10.71 -15.88
C LEU A 434 18.72 11.92 -16.10
N SER A 435 18.50 12.65 -17.19
CA SER A 435 19.21 13.88 -17.53
C SER A 435 18.27 15.08 -17.38
N HIS A 436 18.83 16.27 -17.21
CA HIS A 436 18.05 17.51 -17.18
C HIS A 436 17.95 18.11 -18.59
N LEU A 437 16.75 18.53 -18.98
CA LEU A 437 16.45 19.26 -20.21
C LEU A 437 15.84 20.61 -19.86
N ALA A 438 16.41 21.70 -20.40
CA ALA A 438 15.81 23.02 -20.32
C ALA A 438 14.75 23.16 -21.41
N PHE A 439 13.50 23.45 -21.03
CA PHE A 439 12.35 23.49 -21.92
C PHE A 439 11.30 24.47 -21.35
N GLY A 440 10.79 25.38 -22.19
CA GLY A 440 9.75 26.34 -21.79
C GLY A 440 10.11 27.22 -20.56
N GLY A 441 11.38 27.58 -20.41
CA GLY A 441 11.89 28.36 -19.26
C GLY A 441 12.08 27.56 -17.97
N ASN A 442 11.79 26.26 -17.99
CA ASN A 442 11.86 25.35 -16.85
C ASN A 442 12.87 24.23 -17.12
N THR A 443 13.17 23.42 -16.09
CA THR A 443 14.08 22.27 -16.22
C THR A 443 13.34 21.00 -15.86
N PHE A 444 13.31 20.03 -16.78
CA PHE A 444 12.62 18.75 -16.59
C PHE A 444 13.60 17.59 -16.65
N LEU A 445 13.25 16.48 -16.00
CA LEU A 445 13.97 15.22 -16.18
C LEU A 445 13.56 14.57 -17.50
N VAL A 446 14.52 13.94 -18.17
CA VAL A 446 14.34 13.15 -19.38
C VAL A 446 15.18 11.87 -19.31
N PRO A 447 14.81 10.81 -20.05
CA PRO A 447 15.65 9.61 -20.14
C PRO A 447 17.06 9.94 -20.65
N SER A 448 18.09 9.28 -20.12
CA SER A 448 19.43 9.44 -20.69
C SER A 448 19.54 8.81 -22.09
N GLY A 449 20.29 9.45 -22.98
CA GLY A 449 20.46 8.99 -24.35
C GLY A 449 19.18 9.10 -25.18
N VAL A 450 18.40 10.19 -25.01
CA VAL A 450 17.14 10.45 -25.73
C VAL A 450 17.25 10.24 -27.25
N GLU A 451 18.39 10.57 -27.88
CA GLU A 451 18.54 10.37 -29.34
C GLU A 451 18.48 8.90 -29.74
N ALA A 452 19.12 8.02 -28.97
CA ALA A 452 19.09 6.58 -29.23
C ALA A 452 17.70 6.00 -28.94
N LEU A 453 17.02 6.53 -27.92
CA LEU A 453 15.65 6.17 -27.60
C LEU A 453 14.69 6.56 -28.74
N PHE A 454 14.80 7.77 -29.27
CA PHE A 454 14.00 8.22 -30.42
C PHE A 454 14.32 7.49 -31.72
N GLU A 455 15.60 7.19 -31.98
CA GLU A 455 15.94 6.33 -33.12
C GLU A 455 15.32 4.93 -32.98
N SER A 456 15.15 4.43 -31.75
CA SER A 456 14.47 3.16 -31.48
C SER A 456 12.95 3.25 -31.66
N TRP A 457 12.31 4.36 -31.28
CA TRP A 457 10.85 4.52 -31.36
C TRP A 457 10.35 4.97 -32.73
N TYR A 458 11.04 5.93 -33.34
CA TYR A 458 10.60 6.68 -34.51
C TYR A 458 11.55 6.51 -35.72
N GLY A 459 12.68 5.81 -35.54
CA GLY A 459 13.70 5.66 -36.58
C GLY A 459 14.58 6.88 -36.77
N LYS A 460 15.58 6.78 -37.65
CA LYS A 460 16.58 7.86 -37.90
C LYS A 460 15.99 9.18 -38.42
N GLY A 461 14.74 9.16 -38.91
CA GLY A 461 14.03 10.33 -39.41
C GLY A 461 13.33 11.17 -38.36
N TRP A 462 13.39 10.81 -37.07
CA TRP A 462 12.59 11.40 -35.99
C TRP A 462 12.69 12.93 -35.86
N ARG A 463 13.80 13.52 -36.33
CA ARG A 463 14.03 14.97 -36.34
C ARG A 463 13.18 15.73 -37.36
N VAL A 464 12.58 15.05 -38.32
CA VAL A 464 11.70 15.65 -39.32
C VAL A 464 10.26 15.36 -38.91
N PRO A 465 9.44 16.39 -38.62
CA PRO A 465 8.02 16.20 -38.32
C PRO A 465 7.32 15.45 -39.46
N VAL A 466 6.51 14.45 -39.10
CA VAL A 466 5.64 13.72 -40.03
C VAL A 466 4.19 14.06 -39.72
N ASP A 467 3.37 14.20 -40.76
CA ASP A 467 1.96 14.62 -40.64
C ASP A 467 1.01 13.47 -40.23
N TYR A 468 1.55 12.41 -39.61
CA TYR A 468 0.78 11.22 -39.20
C TYR A 468 0.80 11.06 -37.68
N ARG A 469 -0.39 10.91 -37.09
CA ARG A 469 -0.64 10.93 -35.63
C ARG A 469 0.02 9.80 -34.82
N TRP A 470 0.54 8.74 -35.47
CA TRP A 470 1.01 7.54 -34.76
C TRP A 470 2.17 6.84 -35.47
N ALA A 471 3.23 7.57 -35.84
CA ALA A 471 4.40 6.97 -36.49
C ALA A 471 5.25 6.11 -35.52
N TYR A 472 4.66 5.12 -34.86
CA TYR A 472 5.39 3.93 -34.45
C TYR A 472 5.79 3.20 -35.73
N THR A 473 7.03 2.72 -35.81
CA THR A 473 7.55 2.13 -37.03
C THR A 473 6.70 0.94 -37.49
N ASP A 474 5.81 1.17 -38.46
CA ASP A 474 5.41 0.17 -39.44
C ASP A 474 6.67 -0.20 -40.23
N GLY A 475 7.42 -1.19 -39.74
CA GLY A 475 8.60 -1.70 -40.44
C GLY A 475 9.73 -2.20 -39.57
N LYS A 476 9.49 -3.20 -38.71
CA LYS A 476 10.44 -4.29 -38.43
C LYS A 476 9.73 -5.62 -38.31
#